data_AF-A0A2J7RJH4-F1
#
_entry.id   AF-A0A2J7RJH4-F1
#
_cell.length_a   1.000
_cell.length_b   1.000
_cell.length_c   1.000
_cell.angle_alpha   90.00
_cell.angle_beta   90.00
_cell.angle_gamma   90.00
#
_symmetry.space_group_name_H-M   'P 1'
#
loop_
_entity.id
_entity.type
_entity.pdbx_description
1 polymer ?
#
loop_
_entity_poly.entity_id
_entity_poly.type
_entity_poly.pdbx_seq_one_letter_code
_entity_poly.pdbx_strand_id
1 'polypeptide(L)'
;MKPFEESVDDWDVLGCADVPQTQVPENKPQNRLPGLILNQVEKTFNMVQRALNLIEEQQPPISDQPLHAPLTDTEFHKFLDPVGQVVQSRELRKAIYRGGIEPSLRKVVWKHILNVYPEGMSGKERMDYMKKKAYEYQTLRDCWKEMVQNGQVTGDLAYVTSMVRKDVLRTDRHHEFYAGSDDNQNIASLFNILTT
;
A
#
# COMPACT_ATOMS: atom_id res chain seq x y z
N MET A 1 -5.08 -28.40 -19.89
CA MET A 1 -5.05 -27.32 -18.88
C MET A 1 -3.70 -27.39 -18.20
N LYS A 2 -2.79 -26.45 -18.45
CA LYS A 2 -1.49 -26.39 -17.76
C LYS A 2 -1.70 -25.73 -16.38
N PRO A 3 -1.00 -26.16 -15.32
CA PRO A 3 -1.11 -25.54 -14.02
C PRO A 3 -0.51 -24.13 -14.05
N PHE A 4 -1.02 -23.29 -13.16
CA PHE A 4 -0.51 -21.97 -12.82
C PHE A 4 0.98 -22.12 -12.41
N GLU A 5 1.90 -21.73 -13.28
CA GLU A 5 3.32 -21.63 -12.91
C GLU A 5 3.46 -20.57 -11.82
N GLU A 6 4.21 -20.91 -10.78
CA GLU A 6 4.57 -20.05 -9.65
C GLU A 6 5.13 -18.71 -10.15
N SER A 7 4.31 -17.65 -10.09
CA SER A 7 4.84 -16.30 -10.17
C SER A 7 5.60 -16.06 -8.87
N VAL A 8 6.92 -16.05 -8.97
CA VAL A 8 7.85 -15.60 -7.93
C VAL A 8 7.31 -14.30 -7.34
N ASP A 9 7.07 -14.26 -6.02
CA ASP A 9 6.55 -13.09 -5.33
C ASP A 9 7.48 -11.87 -5.54
N ASP A 10 7.10 -10.96 -6.43
CA ASP A 10 7.81 -9.68 -6.73
C ASP A 10 7.83 -8.71 -5.51
N TRP A 11 7.25 -9.12 -4.38
CA TRP A 11 7.36 -8.43 -3.10
C TRP A 11 8.69 -8.69 -2.38
N ASP A 12 9.47 -9.68 -2.79
CA ASP A 12 10.80 -9.99 -2.23
C ASP A 12 11.94 -9.10 -2.79
N VAL A 13 11.63 -8.14 -3.66
CA VAL A 13 12.64 -7.23 -4.26
C VAL A 13 13.19 -6.22 -3.25
N LEU A 14 12.51 -6.03 -2.11
CA LEU A 14 13.05 -5.34 -0.95
C LEU A 14 13.29 -6.36 0.16
N GLY A 15 14.25 -7.26 -0.07
CA GLY A 15 14.79 -8.11 0.98
C GLY A 15 15.25 -7.25 2.17
N CYS A 16 15.01 -7.75 3.38
CA CYS A 16 15.40 -7.16 4.68
C CYS A 16 16.88 -6.71 4.78
N ALA A 17 17.71 -7.03 3.79
CA ALA A 17 19.12 -6.65 3.71
C ALA A 17 19.40 -5.15 3.55
N ASP A 18 18.41 -4.33 3.16
CA ASP A 18 18.57 -2.87 3.03
C ASP A 18 17.99 -2.07 4.22
N VAL A 19 17.54 -2.76 5.29
CA VAL A 19 17.09 -2.12 6.53
C VAL A 19 18.23 -2.17 7.55
N PRO A 20 18.66 -1.05 8.16
CA PRO A 20 19.59 -1.09 9.28
C PRO A 20 19.01 -1.96 10.42
N GLN A 21 19.56 -3.16 10.60
CA GLN A 21 19.18 -4.05 11.71
C GLN A 21 19.78 -3.51 13.02
N THR A 22 18.98 -2.79 13.78
CA THR A 22 19.29 -2.50 15.18
C THR A 22 19.05 -3.78 15.99
N GLN A 23 20.11 -4.53 16.28
CA GLN A 23 20.03 -5.70 17.16
C GLN A 23 19.76 -5.23 18.59
N VAL A 24 18.59 -5.58 19.12
CA VAL A 24 18.26 -5.44 20.55
C VAL A 24 18.58 -6.79 21.21
N PRO A 25 19.54 -6.89 22.16
CA PRO A 25 19.77 -8.13 22.88
C PRO A 25 18.67 -8.36 23.91
N GLU A 26 17.95 -9.47 23.77
CA GLU A 26 17.02 -10.00 24.75
C GLU A 26 17.81 -10.65 25.90
N ASN A 27 17.65 -10.17 27.14
CA ASN A 27 18.21 -10.83 28.33
C ASN A 27 17.16 -10.94 29.44
N LYS A 28 16.92 -12.18 29.89
CA LYS A 28 16.08 -12.55 31.04
C LYS A 28 16.66 -11.99 32.35
N PRO A 29 15.84 -11.70 33.38
CA PRO A 29 16.33 -11.14 34.63
C PRO A 29 16.82 -12.23 35.58
N GLN A 30 18.08 -12.14 36.02
CA GLN A 30 18.55 -12.81 37.24
C GLN A 30 19.49 -11.88 38.05
N ASN A 31 18.88 -11.20 39.02
CA ASN A 31 19.33 -11.00 40.41
C ASN A 31 20.83 -10.93 40.80
N ARG A 32 21.17 -9.78 41.42
CA ARG A 32 22.08 -9.47 42.57
C ARG A 32 23.39 -8.66 42.28
N LEU A 33 23.48 -7.52 42.99
CA LEU A 33 24.50 -6.43 43.08
C LEU A 33 25.79 -6.88 43.87
N PRO A 34 26.82 -6.04 44.20
CA PRO A 34 27.11 -4.62 43.91
C PRO A 34 28.60 -4.25 43.56
N GLY A 35 28.80 -3.06 42.98
CA GLY A 35 29.92 -2.17 43.34
C GLY A 35 31.13 -2.06 42.40
N LEU A 36 31.51 -0.81 42.11
CA LEU A 36 32.85 -0.33 41.67
C LEU A 36 33.15 -0.14 40.16
N ILE A 37 32.26 0.41 39.31
CA ILE A 37 32.73 1.11 38.07
C ILE A 37 31.75 2.24 37.68
N LEU A 38 31.85 3.43 38.29
CA LEU A 38 31.03 4.61 37.88
C LEU A 38 31.85 5.70 37.17
N ASN A 39 33.12 5.91 37.49
CA ASN A 39 33.87 7.05 36.95
C ASN A 39 34.43 6.84 35.52
N GLN A 40 34.51 5.59 35.05
CA GLN A 40 35.03 5.28 33.72
C GLN A 40 33.92 5.26 32.66
N VAL A 41 32.71 4.85 33.07
CA VAL A 41 31.53 4.85 32.20
C VAL A 41 31.05 6.26 31.87
N GLU A 42 31.19 7.23 32.77
CA GLU A 42 30.82 8.63 32.50
C GLU A 42 31.68 9.27 31.40
N LYS A 43 32.99 8.98 31.37
CA LYS A 43 33.90 9.52 30.35
C LYS A 43 33.63 8.90 28.99
N THR A 44 33.41 7.59 28.94
CA THR A 44 32.98 6.93 27.71
C THR A 44 31.59 7.39 27.29
N PHE A 45 30.63 7.54 28.22
CA PHE A 45 29.27 7.99 27.92
C PHE A 45 29.27 9.39 27.32
N ASN A 46 29.98 10.35 27.91
CA ASN A 46 30.12 11.70 27.33
C ASN A 46 30.81 11.71 25.96
N MET A 47 31.73 10.77 25.72
CA MET A 47 32.42 10.63 24.44
C MET A 47 31.53 9.98 23.38
N VAL A 48 30.72 8.98 23.75
CA VAL A 48 29.72 8.38 22.86
C VAL A 48 28.59 9.36 22.60
N GLN A 49 28.18 10.15 23.59
CA GLN A 49 27.14 11.18 23.49
C GLN A 49 27.62 12.35 22.60
N ARG A 50 28.90 12.74 22.68
CA ARG A 50 29.52 13.66 21.70
C ARG A 50 29.69 13.05 20.32
N ALA A 51 30.05 11.76 20.22
CA ALA A 51 30.19 11.08 18.93
C ALA A 51 28.84 10.93 18.22
N LEU A 52 27.75 10.68 18.96
CA LEU A 52 26.39 10.66 18.43
C LEU A 52 25.93 12.08 18.02
N ASN A 53 26.19 13.11 18.83
CA ASN A 53 25.88 14.50 18.45
C ASN A 53 26.73 15.03 17.27
N LEU A 54 27.94 14.51 17.04
CA LEU A 54 28.79 14.88 15.88
C LEU A 54 28.36 14.18 14.57
N ILE A 55 27.62 13.07 14.67
CA ILE A 55 26.99 12.39 13.51
C ILE A 55 25.71 13.13 13.09
N GLU A 56 25.12 13.91 13.99
CA GLU A 56 23.90 14.68 13.77
C GLU A 56 24.12 15.97 12.93
N GLU A 57 25.36 16.48 12.81
CA GLU A 57 25.65 17.71 12.04
C GLU A 57 25.64 17.55 10.51
N GLN A 58 25.41 16.33 9.97
CA GLN A 58 25.34 16.09 8.52
C GLN A 58 24.02 15.45 8.05
N GLN A 59 23.07 15.19 8.94
CA GLN A 59 21.72 14.85 8.50
C GLN A 59 20.90 16.14 8.39
N PRO A 60 20.27 16.42 7.24
CA PRO A 60 19.27 17.48 7.20
C PRO A 60 18.24 17.19 8.31
N PRO A 61 17.66 18.21 8.95
CA PRO A 61 16.60 18.01 9.92
C PRO A 61 15.59 17.03 9.32
N ILE A 62 15.16 16.02 10.08
CA ILE A 62 14.14 15.05 9.65
C ILE A 62 12.94 15.87 9.18
N SER A 63 12.86 16.07 7.88
CA SER A 63 11.85 16.87 7.23
C SER A 63 10.72 15.91 6.94
N ASP A 64 9.51 16.25 7.37
CA ASP A 64 8.29 15.54 6.95
C ASP A 64 8.05 15.64 5.43
N GLN A 65 8.94 16.33 4.69
CA GLN A 65 8.87 16.44 3.25
C GLN A 65 9.55 15.24 2.58
N PRO A 66 8.91 14.68 1.53
CA PRO A 66 9.53 13.66 0.69
C PRO A 66 10.91 14.11 0.22
N LEU A 67 11.91 13.23 0.37
CA LEU A 67 13.29 13.48 -0.06
C LEU A 67 13.39 13.77 -1.56
N HIS A 68 12.38 13.36 -2.34
CA HIS A 68 12.29 13.55 -3.78
C HIS A 68 10.91 14.11 -4.18
N ALA A 69 10.87 14.87 -5.28
CA ALA A 69 9.62 15.31 -5.86
C ALA A 69 8.73 14.10 -6.25
N PRO A 70 7.40 14.23 -6.16
CA PRO A 70 6.48 13.17 -6.60
C PRO A 70 6.65 12.84 -8.07
N LEU A 71 6.46 11.56 -8.41
CA LEU A 71 6.50 11.09 -9.79
C LEU A 71 5.47 11.83 -10.65
N THR A 72 5.96 12.56 -11.65
CA THR A 72 5.15 13.31 -12.62
C THR A 72 4.80 12.44 -13.84
N ASP A 73 3.81 12.89 -14.62
CA ASP A 73 3.41 12.20 -15.87
C ASP A 73 4.59 12.06 -16.86
N THR A 74 5.37 13.13 -17.06
CA THR A 74 6.55 13.12 -17.94
C THR A 74 7.61 12.11 -17.49
N GLU A 75 7.82 11.96 -16.18
CA GLU A 75 8.75 10.97 -15.65
C GLU A 75 8.20 9.55 -15.78
N PHE A 76 6.91 9.36 -15.55
CA PHE A 76 6.26 8.07 -15.70
C PHE A 76 6.43 7.50 -17.12
N HIS A 77 6.29 8.35 -18.14
CA HIS A 77 6.51 7.95 -19.55
C HIS A 77 7.91 7.38 -19.83
N LYS A 78 8.92 7.73 -19.02
CA LYS A 78 10.29 7.20 -19.19
C LYS A 78 10.41 5.72 -18.81
N PHE A 79 9.49 5.22 -17.98
CA PHE A 79 9.43 3.82 -17.57
C PHE A 79 8.61 2.95 -18.55
N LEU A 80 8.01 3.57 -19.57
CA LEU A 80 7.15 2.92 -20.56
C LEU A 80 7.89 2.71 -21.87
N ASP A 81 7.54 1.62 -22.56
CA ASP A 81 7.92 1.42 -23.97
C ASP A 81 6.95 2.15 -24.94
N PRO A 82 7.21 2.16 -26.26
CA PRO A 82 6.35 2.82 -27.24
C PRO A 82 4.92 2.26 -27.33
N VAL A 83 4.66 1.04 -26.86
CA VAL A 83 3.32 0.43 -26.81
C VAL A 83 2.65 0.59 -25.43
N GLY A 84 3.31 1.28 -24.50
CA GLY A 84 2.81 1.63 -23.17
C GLY A 84 3.00 0.53 -22.12
N GLN A 85 3.82 -0.50 -22.36
CA GLN A 85 4.18 -1.47 -21.32
C GLN A 85 5.17 -0.86 -20.35
N VAL A 86 5.06 -1.21 -19.06
CA VAL A 86 6.06 -0.83 -18.06
C VAL A 86 7.24 -1.78 -18.18
N VAL A 87 8.36 -1.28 -18.69
CA VAL A 87 9.58 -2.09 -18.91
C VAL A 87 10.60 -1.96 -17.79
N GLN A 88 10.52 -0.87 -17.00
CA GLN A 88 11.42 -0.58 -15.89
C GLN A 88 10.68 -0.64 -14.54
N SER A 89 9.93 -1.71 -14.28
CA SER A 89 9.07 -1.86 -13.09
C SER A 89 9.80 -1.63 -11.77
N ARG A 90 11.02 -2.18 -11.62
CA ARG A 90 11.83 -2.01 -10.41
C ARG A 90 12.21 -0.56 -10.16
N GLU A 91 12.62 0.17 -11.19
CA GLU A 91 13.01 1.58 -11.06
C GLU A 91 11.80 2.49 -10.84
N LEU A 92 10.65 2.16 -11.45
CA LEU A 92 9.38 2.82 -11.17
C LEU A 92 9.00 2.69 -9.69
N ARG A 93 9.08 1.48 -9.12
CA ARG A 93 8.80 1.25 -7.68
C ARG A 93 9.74 2.05 -6.78
N LYS A 94 11.04 2.15 -7.11
CA LYS A 94 12.01 2.99 -6.37
C LYS A 94 11.67 4.47 -6.43
N ALA A 95 11.28 4.98 -7.59
CA ALA A 95 10.86 6.38 -7.74
C ALA A 95 9.63 6.69 -6.88
N ILE A 96 8.63 5.81 -6.91
CA ILE A 96 7.42 5.92 -6.09
C ILE A 96 7.75 5.86 -4.59
N TYR A 97 8.65 4.96 -4.18
CA TYR A 97 9.08 4.86 -2.78
C TYR A 97 9.74 6.15 -2.27
N ARG A 98 10.55 6.80 -3.12
CA ARG A 98 11.34 7.98 -2.75
C ARG A 98 10.57 9.29 -2.72
N GLY A 99 9.64 9.48 -3.67
CA GLY A 99 8.93 10.76 -3.84
C GLY A 99 7.40 10.65 -3.82
N GLY A 100 6.86 9.44 -3.85
CA GLY A 100 5.42 9.22 -4.03
C GLY A 100 4.97 9.47 -5.47
N ILE A 101 3.66 9.65 -5.64
CA ILE A 101 3.00 9.84 -6.94
C ILE A 101 2.18 11.12 -6.89
N GLU A 102 2.31 11.94 -7.94
CA GLU A 102 1.46 13.11 -8.14
C GLU A 102 -0.04 12.73 -8.08
N PRO A 103 -0.89 13.47 -7.35
CA PRO A 103 -2.30 13.09 -7.16
C PRO A 103 -3.06 12.77 -8.46
N SER A 104 -2.81 13.54 -9.52
CA SER A 104 -3.43 13.40 -10.85
C SER A 104 -3.09 12.06 -11.53
N LEU A 105 -1.89 11.52 -11.25
CA LEU A 105 -1.31 10.33 -11.88
C LEU A 105 -1.67 9.03 -11.15
N ARG A 106 -2.06 9.10 -9.87
CA ARG A 106 -2.37 7.93 -9.02
C ARG A 106 -3.36 6.97 -9.67
N LYS A 107 -4.42 7.48 -10.30
CA LYS A 107 -5.45 6.67 -10.98
C LYS A 107 -4.92 5.74 -12.08
N VAL A 108 -3.75 6.06 -12.64
CA VAL A 108 -3.06 5.26 -13.66
C VAL A 108 -2.04 4.35 -12.99
N VAL A 109 -1.10 4.94 -12.23
CA VAL A 109 0.04 4.22 -11.66
C VAL A 109 -0.39 3.19 -10.60
N TRP A 110 -1.42 3.47 -9.81
CA TRP A 110 -1.91 2.52 -8.81
C TRP A 110 -2.33 1.19 -9.40
N LYS A 111 -2.90 1.17 -10.62
CA LYS A 111 -3.29 -0.07 -11.29
C LYS A 111 -2.08 -0.95 -11.65
N HIS A 112 -0.91 -0.34 -11.85
CA HIS A 112 0.34 -1.07 -12.04
C HIS A 112 0.87 -1.66 -10.74
N ILE A 113 0.96 -0.85 -9.68
CA ILE A 113 1.56 -1.31 -8.41
C ILE A 113 0.64 -2.21 -7.58
N LEU A 114 -0.68 -2.18 -7.82
CA LEU A 114 -1.67 -3.06 -7.21
C LEU A 114 -1.95 -4.32 -8.05
N ASN A 115 -1.13 -4.59 -9.08
CA ASN A 115 -1.24 -5.76 -9.95
C ASN A 115 -2.65 -5.95 -10.55
N VAL A 116 -3.35 -4.85 -10.86
CA VAL A 116 -4.64 -4.89 -11.57
C VAL A 116 -4.43 -5.44 -12.97
N TYR A 117 -3.31 -5.05 -13.59
CA TYR A 117 -2.90 -5.49 -14.90
C TYR A 117 -1.94 -6.68 -14.80
N PRO A 118 -2.20 -7.79 -15.52
CA PRO A 118 -1.18 -8.78 -15.78
C PRO A 118 0.06 -8.16 -16.44
N GLU A 119 1.23 -8.73 -16.17
CA GLU A 119 2.48 -8.26 -16.74
C GLU A 119 2.50 -8.35 -18.27
N GLY A 120 3.27 -7.47 -18.92
CA GLY A 120 3.46 -7.48 -20.36
C GLY A 120 2.28 -6.95 -21.20
N MET A 121 1.21 -6.44 -20.58
CA MET A 121 0.09 -5.84 -21.33
C MET A 121 0.42 -4.44 -21.86
N SER A 122 0.26 -4.26 -23.16
CA SER A 122 0.30 -2.95 -23.82
C SER A 122 -0.83 -2.04 -23.34
N GLY A 123 -0.70 -0.73 -23.59
CA GLY A 123 -1.74 0.24 -23.25
C GLY A 123 -3.12 -0.11 -23.84
N LYS A 124 -3.14 -0.64 -25.07
CA LYS A 124 -4.38 -1.08 -25.74
C LYS A 124 -5.00 -2.29 -25.04
N GLU A 125 -4.20 -3.32 -24.77
CA GLU A 125 -4.68 -4.53 -24.09
C GLU A 125 -5.21 -4.22 -22.69
N ARG A 126 -4.56 -3.30 -21.96
CA ARG A 126 -5.04 -2.84 -20.65
C ARG A 126 -6.43 -2.19 -20.73
N MET A 127 -6.72 -1.42 -21.78
CA MET A 127 -8.06 -0.82 -21.94
C MET A 127 -9.14 -1.90 -22.13
N ASP A 128 -8.88 -2.88 -22.98
CA ASP A 128 -9.85 -3.96 -23.25
C ASP A 128 -9.98 -4.91 -22.05
N TYR A 129 -8.88 -5.16 -21.34
CA TYR A 129 -8.89 -5.89 -20.08
C TYR A 129 -9.76 -5.20 -19.01
N MET A 130 -9.64 -3.88 -18.84
CA MET A 130 -10.50 -3.15 -17.89
C MET A 130 -11.98 -3.22 -18.25
N LYS A 131 -12.33 -3.18 -19.54
CA LYS A 131 -13.73 -3.36 -19.98
C LYS A 131 -14.25 -4.75 -19.60
N LYS A 132 -13.44 -5.79 -19.85
CA LYS A 132 -13.79 -7.16 -19.47
C LYS A 132 -13.97 -7.30 -17.95
N LYS A 133 -13.04 -6.78 -17.15
CA LYS A 133 -13.13 -6.80 -15.68
C LYS A 133 -14.30 -6.00 -15.13
N ALA A 134 -14.63 -4.86 -15.76
CA ALA A 134 -15.81 -4.09 -15.39
C ALA A 134 -17.11 -4.87 -15.64
N TYR A 135 -17.20 -5.60 -16.77
CA TYR A 135 -18.33 -6.47 -17.06
C TYR A 135 -18.43 -7.63 -16.07
N GLU A 136 -17.33 -8.32 -15.79
CA GLU A 136 -17.28 -9.41 -14.80
C GLU A 136 -17.77 -8.93 -13.42
N TYR A 137 -17.29 -7.78 -12.95
CA TYR A 137 -17.76 -7.18 -11.70
C TYR A 137 -19.26 -6.87 -11.73
N GLN A 138 -19.78 -6.30 -12.82
CA GLN A 138 -21.22 -6.00 -12.94
C GLN A 138 -22.05 -7.28 -12.83
N THR A 139 -21.66 -8.35 -13.53
CA THR A 139 -22.35 -9.64 -13.47
C THR A 139 -22.36 -10.22 -12.05
N LEU A 140 -21.22 -10.22 -11.36
CA LEU A 140 -21.14 -10.71 -9.98
C LEU A 140 -22.00 -9.88 -9.03
N ARG A 141 -21.93 -8.55 -9.16
CA ARG A 141 -22.69 -7.61 -8.33
C ARG A 141 -24.19 -7.78 -8.53
N ASP A 142 -24.62 -7.90 -9.78
CA ASP A 142 -26.04 -7.95 -10.12
C ASP A 142 -26.64 -9.30 -9.70
N CYS A 143 -25.88 -10.39 -9.75
CA CYS A 143 -26.28 -11.71 -9.26
C CYS A 143 -26.75 -11.67 -7.79
N TRP A 144 -25.93 -11.17 -6.86
CA TRP A 144 -26.33 -11.11 -5.45
C TRP A 144 -27.45 -10.10 -5.20
N LYS A 145 -27.52 -9.01 -5.98
CA LYS A 145 -28.61 -8.03 -5.89
C LYS A 145 -29.95 -8.62 -6.28
N GLU A 146 -30.00 -9.39 -7.35
CA GLU A 146 -31.21 -10.10 -7.79
C GLU A 146 -31.67 -11.11 -6.74
N MET A 147 -30.75 -11.87 -6.13
CA MET A 147 -31.09 -12.77 -5.03
C MET A 147 -31.74 -12.03 -3.85
N VAL A 148 -31.23 -10.85 -3.50
CA VAL A 148 -31.81 -10.00 -2.45
C VAL A 148 -33.20 -9.51 -2.83
N GLN A 149 -33.38 -9.03 -4.06
CA GLN A 149 -34.67 -8.53 -4.55
C GLN A 149 -35.75 -9.61 -4.61
N ASN A 150 -35.36 -10.84 -5.01
CA ASN A 150 -36.27 -11.97 -5.13
C ASN A 150 -36.52 -12.70 -3.80
N GLY A 151 -35.93 -12.23 -2.69
CA GLY A 151 -36.04 -12.87 -1.37
C GLY A 151 -35.31 -14.22 -1.27
N GLN A 152 -34.40 -14.52 -2.21
CA GLN A 152 -33.60 -15.75 -2.26
C GLN A 152 -32.26 -15.59 -1.51
N VAL A 153 -32.26 -14.84 -0.41
CA VAL A 153 -31.05 -14.51 0.32
C VAL A 153 -30.58 -15.72 1.12
N THR A 154 -29.34 -16.16 0.86
CA THR A 154 -28.69 -17.21 1.66
C THR A 154 -28.25 -16.67 3.02
N GLY A 155 -28.03 -17.55 4.00
CA GLY A 155 -27.53 -17.14 5.32
C GLY A 155 -26.21 -16.35 5.24
N ASP A 156 -25.29 -16.79 4.39
CA ASP A 156 -24.01 -16.11 4.18
C ASP A 156 -24.18 -14.73 3.54
N LEU A 157 -25.04 -14.61 2.52
CA LEU A 157 -25.29 -13.32 1.87
C LEU A 157 -25.96 -12.33 2.84
N ALA A 158 -26.90 -12.80 3.67
CA ALA A 158 -27.50 -11.97 4.72
C ALA A 158 -26.45 -11.52 5.75
N TYR A 159 -25.57 -12.44 6.16
CA TYR A 159 -24.51 -12.14 7.12
C TYR A 159 -23.53 -11.10 6.57
N VAL A 160 -22.95 -11.34 5.39
CA VAL A 160 -21.99 -10.44 4.74
C VAL A 160 -22.61 -9.06 4.50
N THR A 161 -23.79 -8.99 3.89
CA THR A 161 -24.44 -7.69 3.62
C THR A 161 -24.74 -6.91 4.91
N SER A 162 -25.10 -7.61 6.01
CA SER A 162 -25.33 -6.96 7.30
C SER A 162 -24.03 -6.41 7.90
N MET A 163 -22.92 -7.12 7.76
CA MET A 163 -21.62 -6.70 8.30
C MET A 163 -21.06 -5.52 7.50
N VAL A 164 -21.05 -5.65 6.18
CA VAL A 164 -20.63 -4.58 5.27
C VAL A 164 -21.45 -3.31 5.52
N ARG A 165 -22.78 -3.41 5.70
CA ARG A 165 -23.63 -2.24 5.99
C ARG A 165 -23.19 -1.49 7.24
N LYS A 166 -22.87 -2.20 8.33
CA LYS A 166 -22.41 -1.57 9.58
C LYS A 166 -21.07 -0.87 9.39
N ASP A 167 -20.17 -1.44 8.62
CA ASP A 167 -18.83 -0.91 8.41
C ASP A 167 -18.85 0.31 7.49
N VAL A 168 -19.68 0.27 6.45
CA VAL A 168 -19.93 1.39 5.55
C VAL A 168 -20.49 2.61 6.30
N LEU A 169 -21.43 2.41 7.24
CA LEU A 169 -21.96 3.49 8.09
C LEU A 169 -20.91 4.11 9.02
N ARG A 170 -19.85 3.37 9.35
CA ARG A 170 -18.73 3.84 10.20
C ARG A 170 -17.55 4.40 9.39
N THR A 171 -17.64 4.43 8.07
CA THR A 171 -16.58 4.96 7.20
C THR A 171 -16.47 6.48 7.34
N ASP A 172 -15.26 7.01 7.28
CA ASP A 172 -14.93 8.40 7.59
C ASP A 172 -15.82 9.43 6.87
N ARG A 173 -16.77 10.01 7.61
CA ARG A 173 -17.73 11.00 7.12
C ARG A 173 -17.16 12.42 7.07
N HIS A 174 -15.98 12.65 7.63
CA HIS A 174 -15.32 13.96 7.55
C HIS A 174 -14.58 14.13 6.21
N HIS A 175 -14.22 13.03 5.56
CA HIS A 175 -13.62 13.08 4.23
C HIS A 175 -14.70 13.39 3.17
N GLU A 176 -14.50 14.46 2.38
CA GLU A 176 -15.49 14.97 1.41
C GLU A 176 -16.05 13.88 0.48
N PHE A 177 -15.20 12.95 0.05
CA PHE A 177 -15.58 11.82 -0.81
C PHE A 177 -16.71 10.95 -0.22
N TYR A 178 -16.73 10.76 1.10
CA TYR A 178 -17.71 9.93 1.82
C TYR A 178 -18.69 10.75 2.67
N ALA A 179 -18.56 12.07 2.69
CA ALA A 179 -19.42 12.97 3.46
C ALA A 179 -20.86 13.03 2.90
N GLY A 180 -21.74 13.75 3.61
CA GLY A 180 -23.13 13.97 3.19
C GLY A 180 -24.11 12.94 3.76
N SER A 181 -25.21 12.70 3.06
CA SER A 181 -26.26 11.74 3.43
C SER A 181 -25.93 10.30 3.02
N ASP A 182 -26.74 9.33 3.46
CA ASP A 182 -26.54 7.90 3.19
C ASP A 182 -26.84 7.50 1.74
N ASP A 183 -27.44 8.39 0.94
CA ASP A 183 -27.65 8.26 -0.50
C ASP A 183 -26.43 8.67 -1.35
N ASN A 184 -25.30 9.02 -0.70
CA ASN A 184 -24.04 9.28 -1.39
C ASN A 184 -23.63 8.08 -2.28
N GLN A 185 -23.40 8.34 -3.58
CA GLN A 185 -23.03 7.31 -4.55
C GLN A 185 -21.70 6.60 -4.23
N ASN A 186 -20.77 7.28 -3.56
CA ASN A 186 -19.50 6.69 -3.15
C ASN A 186 -19.68 5.69 -1.99
N ILE A 187 -20.65 5.95 -1.11
CA ILE A 187 -21.05 5.05 -0.02
C ILE A 187 -21.73 3.81 -0.59
N ALA A 188 -22.64 4.00 -1.55
CA ALA A 188 -23.24 2.90 -2.30
C ALA A 188 -22.17 2.10 -3.07
N SER A 189 -21.17 2.76 -3.64
CA SER A 189 -20.06 2.11 -4.34
C SER A 189 -19.20 1.29 -3.39
N LEU A 190 -18.85 1.82 -2.21
CA LEU A 190 -18.12 1.09 -1.17
C LEU A 190 -18.88 -0.16 -0.72
N PHE A 191 -20.18 -0.04 -0.46
CA PHE A 191 -21.04 -1.17 -0.13
C PHE A 191 -21.04 -2.23 -1.23
N ASN A 192 -21.19 -1.81 -2.50
CA ASN A 192 -21.21 -2.74 -3.63
C ASN A 192 -19.87 -3.45 -3.81
N ILE A 193 -18.74 -2.74 -3.68
CA ILE A 193 -17.38 -3.31 -3.83
C ILE A 193 -17.11 -4.34 -2.73
N LEU A 194 -17.50 -4.07 -1.48
CA LEU A 194 -17.23 -4.99 -0.36
C LEU A 194 -18.16 -6.21 -0.33
N THR A 195 -19.33 -6.10 -0.97
CA THR A 195 -20.30 -7.21 -1.05
C THR A 195 -20.03 -8.14 -2.24
N THR A 196 -19.40 -7.61 -3.30
CA THR A 196 -19.12 -8.34 -4.54
C THR A 196 -17.77 -9.03 -4.46
#